data_AF-A0A839Q071-F1
#
_entry.id   AF-A0A839Q071-F1
#
_cell.length_a   1.000
_cell.length_b   1.000
_cell.length_c   1.000
_cell.angle_alpha   90.00
_cell.angle_beta   90.00
_cell.angle_gamma   90.00
#
_symmetry.space_group_name_H-M   'P 1'
#
loop_
_entity.id
_entity.type
_entity.pdbx_description
1 polymer ?
#
loop_
_entity_poly.entity_id
_entity_poly.type
_entity_poly.pdbx_seq_one_letter_code
_entity_poly.pdbx_strand_id
1 'polypeptide(L)' 'MECINGLYKSECIRTTVFHDGPYKTIADVEYATAGLVAWYNERRLHSSLGYLTPIEYETAYYAALNPEPQPA' A
#
# COMPACT_ATOMS: atom_id res chain seq x y z
N MET A 1 -4.17 2.58 -15.91
CA MET A 1 -4.86 2.76 -14.61
C MET A 1 -4.81 1.42 -13.90
N GLU A 2 -4.22 1.38 -12.71
CA GLU A 2 -4.24 0.18 -11.87
C GLU A 2 -5.48 0.24 -10.98
N CYS A 3 -6.26 -0.84 -10.93
CA CYS A 3 -7.39 -0.94 -10.02
C CYS A 3 -6.96 -1.75 -8.79
N ILE A 4 -7.17 -1.22 -7.59
CA ILE A 4 -6.76 -1.89 -6.34
C ILE A 4 -7.34 -3.30 -6.21
N ASN A 5 -8.60 -3.50 -6.63
CA ASN A 5 -9.23 -4.83 -6.61
C ASN A 5 -8.59 -5.79 -7.63
N GLY A 6 -8.11 -5.27 -8.76
CA GLY A 6 -7.36 -6.07 -9.73
C GLY A 6 -6.03 -6.55 -9.14
N LEU A 7 -5.27 -5.62 -8.54
CA LEU A 7 -4.01 -5.90 -7.85
C LEU A 7 -4.20 -6.86 -6.68
N TYR A 8 -5.20 -6.65 -5.84
CA TYR A 8 -5.53 -7.53 -4.73
C TYR A 8 -5.72 -8.98 -5.21
N LYS A 9 -6.47 -9.18 -6.31
CA LYS A 9 -6.68 -10.52 -6.86
C LYS A 9 -5.42 -11.10 -7.51
N SER A 10 -4.63 -10.30 -8.22
CA SER A 10 -3.46 -10.80 -8.97
C SER A 10 -2.22 -11.01 -8.11
N GLU A 11 -1.97 -10.15 -7.13
CA GLU A 11 -0.74 -10.14 -6.33
C GLU A 11 -0.94 -10.70 -4.93
N CYS A 12 -2.09 -10.49 -4.29
CA CYS A 12 -2.38 -11.09 -2.98
C CYS A 12 -2.96 -12.49 -3.13
N ILE A 13 -4.18 -12.61 -3.69
CA ILE A 13 -4.93 -13.88 -3.66
C ILE A 13 -4.35 -14.98 -4.56
N ARG A 14 -3.77 -14.62 -5.72
CA ARG A 14 -3.28 -15.60 -6.71
C ARG A 14 -1.81 -15.95 -6.56
N THR A 15 -1.12 -15.38 -5.58
CA THR A 15 0.31 -15.65 -5.33
C THR A 15 0.50 -16.12 -3.89
N THR A 16 1.74 -16.49 -3.56
CA THR A 16 2.14 -16.85 -2.19
C THR A 16 3.06 -15.80 -1.56
N VAL A 17 3.09 -14.57 -2.10
CA VAL A 17 4.00 -13.50 -1.65
C VAL A 17 3.68 -13.07 -0.22
N PHE A 18 2.38 -12.99 0.12
CA PHE A 18 1.93 -12.47 1.41
C PHE A 18 1.43 -13.56 2.37
N HIS A 19 1.23 -14.79 1.88
CA HIS A 19 0.83 -15.95 2.69
C HIS A 19 1.25 -17.24 1.99
N ASP A 20 1.77 -18.20 2.76
CA ASP A 20 2.24 -19.48 2.22
C ASP A 20 1.10 -20.48 2.05
N GLY A 21 1.05 -21.14 0.89
CA GLY A 21 0.05 -22.17 0.62
C GLY A 21 -1.38 -21.64 0.49
N PRO A 22 -2.37 -22.56 0.44
CA PRO A 22 -3.76 -22.20 0.21
C PRO A 22 -4.39 -21.51 1.42
N TYR A 23 -5.26 -20.54 1.15
CA TYR A 23 -6.15 -19.94 2.14
C TYR A 23 -7.19 -20.96 2.62
N LYS A 24 -7.17 -21.28 3.91
CA LYS A 24 -8.07 -22.25 4.57
C LYS A 24 -9.03 -21.56 5.53
N THR A 25 -8.65 -20.40 6.06
CA THR A 25 -9.42 -19.64 7.03
C THR A 25 -9.55 -18.18 6.63
N ILE A 26 -10.49 -17.47 7.27
CA ILE A 26 -10.60 -16.01 7.12
C ILE A 26 -9.32 -15.33 7.64
N ALA A 27 -8.73 -15.85 8.72
CA ALA A 27 -7.49 -15.30 9.29
C ALA A 27 -6.32 -15.34 8.29
N ASP A 28 -6.23 -16.38 7.46
CA ASP A 28 -5.21 -16.48 6.40
C ASP A 28 -5.34 -15.32 5.39
N VAL A 29 -6.59 -14.99 5.03
CA VAL A 29 -6.91 -13.89 4.11
C VAL A 29 -6.63 -12.54 4.76
N GLU A 30 -7.00 -12.36 6.02
CA GLU A 30 -6.72 -11.15 6.80
C GLU A 30 -5.21 -10.90 6.92
N TYR A 31 -4.43 -11.96 7.19
CA TYR A 31 -2.97 -11.89 7.27
C TYR A 31 -2.35 -11.46 5.93
N ALA A 32 -2.74 -12.11 4.83
CA ALA A 32 -2.22 -11.75 3.52
C ALA A 32 -2.63 -10.32 3.10
N THR A 33 -3.86 -9.92 3.45
CA THR A 33 -4.35 -8.57 3.19
C THR A 33 -3.56 -7.53 3.97
N ALA A 34 -3.26 -7.78 5.25
CA ALA A 34 -2.42 -6.89 6.05
C ALA A 34 -1.02 -6.74 5.43
N GLY A 35 -0.42 -7.84 4.96
CA GLY A 35 0.85 -7.83 4.24
C GLY A 35 0.81 -7.01 2.95
N LEU A 36 -0.24 -7.19 2.13
CA LEU A 36 -0.43 -6.41 0.91
C LEU A 36 -0.58 -4.92 1.23
N VAL A 37 -1.39 -4.54 2.22
CA VAL A 37 -1.63 -3.14 2.60
C VAL A 37 -0.35 -2.47 3.06
N ALA A 38 0.44 -3.14 3.92
CA ALA A 38 1.72 -2.61 4.37
C ALA A 38 2.67 -2.38 3.19
N TRP A 39 2.83 -3.37 2.30
CA TRP A 39 3.68 -3.22 1.12
C TRP A 39 3.16 -2.12 0.16
N TYR A 40 1.85 -2.07 -0.08
CA TYR A 40 1.24 -1.08 -0.97
C TYR A 40 1.47 0.34 -0.47
N ASN A 41 1.30 0.59 0.83
CA ASN A 41 1.42 1.93 1.40
C ASN A 41 2.87 2.37 1.60
N GLU A 42 3.78 1.45 1.94
CA GLU A 42 5.13 1.80 2.39
C GLU A 42 6.24 1.51 1.37
N ARG A 43 5.98 0.69 0.36
CA ARG A 43 7.04 0.17 -0.54
C ARG A 43 6.70 0.23 -2.01
N ARG A 44 5.42 0.19 -2.37
CA ARG A 44 4.98 0.20 -3.77
C ARG A 44 5.06 1.62 -4.32
N LEU A 45 5.83 1.81 -5.39
CA LEU A 45 5.91 3.08 -6.08
C LEU A 45 4.78 3.20 -7.11
N HIS A 46 4.13 4.37 -7.14
CA HIS A 46 3.03 4.65 -8.06
C HIS A 46 3.41 5.74 -9.05
N SER A 47 3.36 5.42 -10.35
CA SER A 47 3.67 6.40 -11.40
C SER A 47 2.71 7.61 -11.38
N SER A 48 1.46 7.42 -10.98
CA SER A 48 0.49 8.50 -10.78
C SER A 48 0.80 9.42 -9.61
N LEU A 49 1.63 8.96 -8.66
CA LEU A 49 2.12 9.76 -7.52
C LEU A 49 3.54 10.30 -7.77
N GLY A 50 4.02 10.25 -9.02
CA GLY A 50 5.38 10.68 -9.35
C GLY A 50 6.46 9.67 -8.90
N TYR A 51 6.13 8.37 -8.90
CA TYR A 51 6.98 7.30 -8.37
C TYR A 51 7.27 7.43 -6.87
N LEU A 52 6.32 7.96 -6.12
CA LEU A 52 6.30 7.93 -4.66
C LEU A 52 5.42 6.77 -4.15
N THR A 53 5.69 6.35 -2.93
CA THR A 53 4.76 5.53 -2.16
C THR A 53 3.55 6.36 -1.71
N PRO A 54 2.40 5.72 -1.41
CA PRO A 54 1.25 6.43 -0.87
C PRO A 54 1.56 7.19 0.42
N ILE A 55 2.36 6.60 1.33
CA ILE A 55 2.71 7.25 2.60
C ILE A 55 3.58 8.49 2.40
N GLU A 56 4.55 8.46 1.48
CA GLU A 56 5.37 9.63 1.14
C GLU A 56 4.52 10.75 0.53
N TYR A 57 3.63 10.38 -0.40
CA TYR A 57 2.74 11.34 -1.05
C TYR A 57 1.79 12.02 -0.04
N GLU A 58 1.16 11.23 0.84
CA GLU A 58 0.27 11.72 1.88
C GLU A 58 1.00 12.60 2.89
N THR A 59 2.21 12.19 3.32
CA THR A 59 3.06 12.99 4.22
C THR A 59 3.39 14.35 3.62
N ALA A 60 3.82 14.38 2.36
CA ALA A 60 4.14 15.63 1.67
C ALA A 60 2.90 16.53 1.51
N TYR A 61 1.74 15.92 1.20
CA TYR A 61 0.47 16.63 1.10
C TYR A 61 0.08 17.30 2.43
N TYR A 62 0.16 16.58 3.54
CA TYR A 62 -0.18 17.14 4.86
C TYR A 62 0.82 18.19 5.35
N ALA A 63 2.11 18.02 5.07
CA ALA A 63 3.13 19.03 5.37
C ALA A 63 2.85 20.35 4.61
N ALA A 64 2.38 20.26 3.36
CA ALA A 64 2.00 21.45 2.57
C ALA A 64 0.72 22.12 3.08
N LEU A 65 -0.22 21.36 3.66
CA LEU A 65 -1.46 21.90 4.24
C LEU A 65 -1.25 22.57 5.60
N ASN A 66 -0.27 22.12 6.38
CA ASN A 66 0.08 22.70 7.67
C ASN A 66 1.58 23.06 7.70
N PRO A 67 1.97 24.15 7.01
CA PRO A 67 3.37 24.56 6.98
C PRO A 67 3.83 24.89 8.41
N GLU A 68 4.90 24.24 8.87
CA GLU A 68 5.55 24.65 10.11
C GLU A 68 5.98 26.12 9.96
N PRO A 69 5.69 26.99 10.96
CA PRO A 69 6.16 28.36 10.91
C PRO A 69 7.69 28.38 10.85
N GLN A 70 8.26 29.03 9.83
CA GLN A 70 9.71 29.20 9.74
C GLN A 70 10.24 29.89 11.01
N PRO A 71 11.33 29.38 11.62
CA PRO A 71 12.02 30.12 12.67
C PRO A 71 12.46 31.49 12.14
N ALA A 72 12.25 32.53 12.95
CA ALA A 72 12.63 33.91 12.66
C ALA A 72 14.14 34.10 12.58
#